data_AF-A0A7C1WSE1-F1
#
_entry.id   AF-A0A7C1WSE1-F1
#
_cell.length_a   1.000
_cell.length_b   1.000
_cell.length_c   1.000
_cell.angle_alpha   90.00
_cell.angle_beta   90.00
_cell.angle_gamma   90.00
#
_symmetry.space_group_name_H-M   'P 1'
#
loop_
_entity.id
_entity.type
_entity.pdbx_description
1 polymer ?
#
loop_
_entity_poly.entity_id
_entity_poly.type
_entity_poly.pdbx_seq_one_letter_code
_entity_poly.pdbx_strand_id
1 'polypeptide(L)'
;MHKSKPKQLAFREYLLNIVEFLKEIGISGLLDITFISLLIYAFLVWFKKTRATFVLTGILIIGFIYLLARQFNLYLTTSILQGFFAVILIAIIVIFQNEIRDFFEKIAVWSLHPSLRKQKTTSFTFKEANAIIQAVAEMAKEKIGALIVIRGKDPLDRFLEGGFELDGKISEPILISIFDPHSVGHDGAVVIENGRIEKFSCHLPLSKNFEQLKNRGTRHAAALGLSELTDALCIVVSEEKGTISVARNGEIKQVGLEQLILILENFYQEIAPKKNMSSWYEFFKRNYKEKAIAITMALALWFVLVHESRLVYKSYSIPVEYTPPPPQYKVVKVEPDEVKVTFLGPRRAFYFTNEKQIRLFIKLPNAVTKGVKTLTISESNLSFPKDLSLENITPRRVKVYIEEIPDVKAKGETHLKSKGIIQ
;
A
#
# COMPACT_ATOMS: atom_id res chain seq x y z
N MET A 1 42.32 18.04 -33.20
CA MET A 1 41.68 16.79 -32.74
C MET A 1 41.68 16.74 -31.21
N HIS A 2 40.89 17.58 -30.51
CA HIS A 2 40.84 17.56 -29.04
C HIS A 2 39.63 18.33 -28.48
N LYS A 3 38.41 17.76 -28.47
CA LYS A 3 37.24 18.40 -27.82
C LYS A 3 36.07 17.48 -27.44
N SER A 4 36.30 16.18 -27.18
CA SER A 4 35.24 15.23 -26.79
C SER A 4 35.34 14.65 -25.37
N LYS A 5 36.37 14.99 -24.58
CA LYS A 5 36.62 14.36 -23.27
C LYS A 5 35.66 14.75 -22.11
N PRO A 6 35.12 15.99 -21.97
CA PRO A 6 34.41 16.36 -20.74
C PRO A 6 33.02 15.71 -20.59
N LYS A 7 32.29 15.48 -21.70
CA LYS A 7 30.98 14.81 -21.64
C LYS A 7 31.07 13.32 -21.30
N GLN A 8 32.15 12.66 -21.69
CA GLN A 8 32.36 11.23 -21.38
C GLN A 8 32.74 11.01 -19.90
N LEU A 9 33.45 11.97 -19.30
CA LEU A 9 33.79 11.94 -17.87
C LEU A 9 32.53 12.14 -16.99
N ALA A 10 31.70 13.14 -17.28
CA ALA A 10 30.45 13.37 -16.54
C ALA A 10 29.46 12.20 -16.67
N PHE A 11 29.36 11.56 -17.85
CA PHE A 11 28.53 10.38 -18.03
C PHE A 11 29.06 9.16 -17.27
N ARG A 12 30.39 9.00 -17.20
CA ARG A 12 31.03 7.95 -16.39
C ARG A 12 30.82 8.17 -14.90
N GLU A 13 30.96 9.41 -14.39
CA GLU A 13 30.63 9.73 -13.00
C GLU A 13 29.17 9.46 -12.67
N TYR A 14 28.24 9.82 -13.56
CA TYR A 14 26.82 9.53 -13.37
C TYR A 14 26.53 8.03 -13.34
N LEU A 15 27.15 7.25 -14.23
CA LEU A 15 27.04 5.79 -14.22
C LEU A 15 27.67 5.17 -12.97
N LEU A 16 28.80 5.69 -12.50
CA LEU A 16 29.44 5.22 -11.27
C LEU A 16 28.55 5.49 -10.04
N ASN A 17 27.94 6.68 -9.95
CA ASN A 17 26.99 7.02 -8.89
C ASN A 17 25.75 6.12 -8.91
N ILE A 18 25.25 5.75 -10.10
CA ILE A 18 24.13 4.80 -10.23
C ILE A 18 24.56 3.40 -9.80
N VAL A 19 25.76 2.95 -10.16
CA VAL A 19 26.27 1.63 -9.78
C VAL A 19 26.56 1.56 -8.28
N GLU A 20 27.06 2.63 -7.66
CA GLU A 20 27.20 2.74 -6.20
C GLU A 20 25.85 2.74 -5.51
N PHE A 21 24.87 3.49 -6.02
CA PHE A 21 23.49 3.48 -5.53
C PHE A 21 22.83 2.09 -5.64
N LEU A 22 23.04 1.39 -6.76
CA LEU A 22 22.53 0.02 -6.96
C LEU A 22 23.25 -1.00 -6.06
N LYS A 23 24.55 -0.82 -5.81
CA LYS A 23 25.29 -1.62 -4.82
C LYS A 23 24.84 -1.33 -3.39
N GLU A 24 24.46 -0.09 -3.09
CA GLU A 24 23.87 0.27 -1.81
C GLU A 24 22.49 -0.36 -1.61
N ILE A 25 21.66 -0.53 -2.63
CA ILE A 25 20.34 -1.16 -2.47
C ILE A 25 20.47 -2.65 -2.06
N GLY A 26 21.48 -3.35 -2.58
CA GLY A 26 21.67 -4.78 -2.35
C GLY A 26 20.54 -5.64 -2.94
N ILE A 27 20.68 -6.97 -2.84
CA ILE A 27 19.68 -7.91 -3.40
C ILE A 27 18.35 -7.83 -2.63
N SER A 28 18.40 -7.65 -1.32
CA SER A 28 17.22 -7.51 -0.46
C SER A 28 16.43 -6.23 -0.77
N GLY A 29 17.11 -5.09 -0.94
CA GLY A 29 16.44 -3.84 -1.30
C GLY A 29 15.83 -3.90 -2.71
N LEU A 30 16.48 -4.58 -3.66
CA LEU A 30 15.91 -4.79 -5.00
C LEU A 30 14.63 -5.63 -4.95
N LEU A 31 14.63 -6.71 -4.16
CA LEU A 31 13.45 -7.54 -3.95
C LEU A 31 12.31 -6.75 -3.28
N ASP A 32 12.64 -5.94 -2.28
CA ASP A 32 11.66 -5.12 -1.55
C ASP A 32 11.03 -4.05 -2.45
N ILE A 33 11.85 -3.30 -3.21
CA ILE A 33 11.38 -2.32 -4.20
C ILE A 33 10.52 -2.99 -5.27
N THR A 34 10.92 -4.17 -5.75
CA THR A 34 10.16 -4.94 -6.75
C THR A 34 8.81 -5.35 -6.20
N PHE A 35 8.78 -5.88 -4.97
CA PHE A 35 7.56 -6.31 -4.30
C PHE A 35 6.62 -5.13 -4.04
N ILE A 36 7.11 -4.04 -3.44
CA ILE A 36 6.32 -2.84 -3.19
C ILE A 36 5.82 -2.21 -4.49
N SER A 37 6.65 -2.14 -5.53
CA SER A 37 6.24 -1.65 -6.85
C SER A 37 5.10 -2.49 -7.45
N LEU A 38 5.17 -3.83 -7.31
CA LEU A 38 4.12 -4.72 -7.79
C LEU A 38 2.81 -4.49 -7.01
N LEU A 39 2.90 -4.32 -5.69
CA LEU A 39 1.77 -3.98 -4.81
C LEU A 39 1.11 -2.65 -5.20
N ILE A 40 1.91 -1.60 -5.37
CA ILE A 40 1.43 -0.28 -5.79
C ILE A 40 0.80 -0.36 -7.19
N TYR A 41 1.42 -1.08 -8.12
CA TYR A 41 0.87 -1.26 -9.46
C TYR A 41 -0.49 -1.96 -9.43
N ALA A 42 -0.61 -3.05 -8.66
CA ALA A 42 -1.88 -3.76 -8.49
C ALA A 42 -2.95 -2.82 -7.93
N PHE A 43 -2.61 -2.00 -6.94
CA PHE A 43 -3.49 -0.99 -6.35
C PHE A 43 -3.93 0.06 -7.40
N LEU A 44 -2.99 0.66 -8.14
CA LEU A 44 -3.31 1.68 -9.15
C LEU A 44 -4.23 1.14 -10.27
N VAL A 45 -3.96 -0.06 -10.77
CA VAL A 45 -4.78 -0.69 -11.82
C VAL A 45 -6.18 -1.02 -11.31
N TRP A 46 -6.29 -1.45 -10.06
CA TRP A 46 -7.57 -1.78 -9.43
C TRP A 46 -8.43 -0.53 -9.23
N PHE A 47 -7.85 0.56 -8.70
CA PHE A 47 -8.57 1.82 -8.50
C PHE A 47 -9.00 2.48 -9.82
N LYS A 48 -8.21 2.37 -10.90
CA LYS A 48 -8.50 3.01 -12.20
C LYS A 48 -9.86 2.63 -12.80
N LYS A 49 -10.37 1.44 -12.50
CA LYS A 49 -11.67 0.96 -13.00
C LYS A 49 -12.86 1.37 -12.16
N THR A 50 -12.63 2.04 -11.02
CA THR A 50 -13.67 2.37 -10.05
C THR A 50 -13.84 3.88 -9.91
N ARG A 51 -14.97 4.32 -9.35
CA ARG A 51 -15.20 5.73 -8.96
C ARG A 51 -14.21 6.22 -7.89
N ALA A 52 -13.41 5.32 -7.33
CA ALA A 52 -12.39 5.60 -6.33
C ALA A 52 -11.28 6.56 -6.82
N THR A 53 -11.08 6.69 -8.13
CA THR A 53 -10.14 7.67 -8.73
C THR A 53 -10.46 9.11 -8.33
N PHE A 54 -11.75 9.48 -8.24
CA PHE A 54 -12.17 10.81 -7.78
C PHE A 54 -11.84 11.03 -6.31
N VAL A 55 -12.06 10.01 -5.48
CA VAL A 55 -11.78 10.08 -4.04
C VAL A 55 -10.27 10.21 -3.80
N LEU A 56 -9.45 9.43 -4.51
CA LEU A 56 -7.99 9.52 -4.43
C LEU A 56 -7.49 10.91 -4.83
N THR A 57 -8.02 11.46 -5.93
CA THR A 57 -7.69 12.81 -6.38
C THR A 57 -8.06 13.86 -5.32
N GLY A 58 -9.23 13.72 -4.69
CA GLY A 58 -9.66 14.59 -3.60
C GLY A 58 -8.73 14.53 -2.38
N ILE A 59 -8.34 13.32 -1.94
CA ILE A 59 -7.38 13.13 -0.85
C ILE A 59 -6.03 13.78 -1.16
N LEU A 60 -5.53 13.64 -2.39
CA LEU A 60 -4.28 14.26 -2.82
C LEU A 60 -4.35 15.79 -2.81
N ILE A 61 -5.45 16.39 -3.28
CA ILE A 61 -5.65 17.84 -3.24
C ILE A 61 -5.66 18.35 -1.80
N ILE A 62 -6.43 17.70 -0.92
CA ILE A 62 -6.51 18.09 0.50
C ILE A 62 -5.15 17.89 1.19
N GLY A 63 -4.44 16.80 0.88
CA GLY A 63 -3.08 16.55 1.34
C GLY A 63 -2.09 17.62 0.90
N PHE A 64 -2.20 18.08 -0.34
CA PHE A 64 -1.39 19.18 -0.85
C PHE A 64 -1.67 20.50 -0.11
N ILE A 65 -2.95 20.82 0.13
CA ILE A 65 -3.35 21.99 0.93
C ILE A 65 -2.78 21.89 2.35
N TYR A 66 -2.81 20.71 2.96
CA TYR A 66 -2.22 20.47 4.27
C TYR A 66 -0.70 20.72 4.28
N LEU A 67 0.02 20.25 3.27
CA LEU A 67 1.46 20.51 3.13
C LEU A 67 1.75 22.00 2.99
N LEU A 68 0.96 22.73 2.19
CA LEU A 68 1.08 24.19 2.08
C LEU A 68 0.79 24.87 3.42
N ALA A 69 -0.30 24.49 4.10
CA ALA A 69 -0.66 25.04 5.40
C ALA A 69 0.47 24.85 6.42
N ARG A 70 1.12 23.68 6.42
CA ARG A 70 2.28 23.42 7.26
C ARG A 70 3.49 24.26 6.85
N GLN A 71 3.78 24.38 5.55
CA GLN A 71 4.89 25.18 5.04
C GLN A 71 4.76 26.67 5.39
N PHE A 72 3.53 27.20 5.38
CA PHE A 72 3.22 28.58 5.77
C PHE A 72 2.94 28.75 7.27
N ASN A 73 3.13 27.70 8.08
CA ASN A 73 2.87 27.70 9.53
C ASN A 73 1.43 28.13 9.93
N LEU A 74 0.44 27.81 9.10
CA LEU A 74 -0.97 28.06 9.38
C LEU A 74 -1.49 27.07 10.44
N TYR A 75 -1.35 27.41 11.71
CA TYR A 75 -1.64 26.51 12.83
C TYR A 75 -3.11 26.03 12.86
N LEU A 76 -4.06 26.95 12.71
CA LEU A 76 -5.49 26.64 12.74
C LEU A 76 -5.89 25.72 11.56
N THR A 77 -5.47 26.06 10.35
CA THR A 77 -5.72 25.26 9.14
C THR A 77 -5.11 23.85 9.28
N THR A 78 -3.87 23.76 9.74
CA THR A 78 -3.18 22.48 9.97
C THR A 78 -3.94 21.63 10.98
N SER A 79 -4.38 22.23 12.11
CA SER A 79 -5.12 21.52 13.16
C SER A 79 -6.48 21.02 12.69
N ILE A 80 -7.22 21.83 11.94
CA ILE A 80 -8.52 21.44 11.35
C ILE A 80 -8.33 20.30 10.34
N LEU A 81 -7.36 20.43 9.43
CA LEU A 81 -7.09 19.40 8.43
C LEU A 81 -6.63 18.09 9.08
N GLN A 82 -5.88 18.14 10.18
CA GLN A 82 -5.48 16.95 10.92
C GLN A 82 -6.68 16.22 11.54
N GLY A 83 -7.63 16.95 12.14
CA GLY A 83 -8.90 16.38 12.61
C GLY A 83 -9.75 15.82 11.47
N PHE A 84 -9.82 16.53 10.35
CA PHE A 84 -10.49 16.08 9.13
C PHE A 84 -9.90 14.77 8.58
N PHE A 85 -8.57 14.63 8.57
CA PHE A 85 -7.90 13.39 8.15
C PHE A 85 -8.26 12.18 9.03
N ALA A 86 -8.49 12.38 10.33
CA ALA A 86 -8.91 11.30 11.21
C ALA A 86 -10.33 10.80 10.86
N VAL A 87 -11.26 11.72 10.60
CA VAL A 87 -12.65 11.39 10.22
C VAL A 87 -12.71 10.77 8.83
N ILE A 88 -12.00 11.34 7.85
CA ILE A 88 -12.03 10.82 6.48
C ILE A 88 -11.40 9.43 6.39
N LEU A 89 -10.40 9.09 7.23
CA LEU A 89 -9.83 7.75 7.28
C LEU A 89 -10.90 6.70 7.62
N ILE A 90 -11.73 6.98 8.63
CA ILE A 90 -12.85 6.10 9.01
C ILE A 90 -13.88 6.04 7.87
N ALA A 91 -14.25 7.20 7.30
CA ALA A 91 -15.22 7.27 6.21
C ALA A 91 -14.75 6.48 4.97
N ILE A 92 -13.46 6.54 4.62
CA ILE A 92 -12.86 5.76 3.54
C ILE A 92 -13.06 4.26 3.79
N ILE A 93 -12.75 3.76 4.99
CA ILE A 93 -12.92 2.33 5.29
C ILE A 93 -14.39 1.90 5.11
N VAL A 94 -15.34 2.71 5.58
CA VAL A 94 -16.78 2.41 5.48
C VAL A 94 -17.25 2.45 4.02
N ILE A 95 -16.88 3.49 3.27
CA ILE A 95 -17.28 3.65 1.87
C ILE A 95 -16.66 2.56 0.99
N PHE A 96 -15.38 2.23 1.23
CA PHE A 96 -14.62 1.25 0.44
C PHE A 96 -14.70 -0.18 0.98
N GLN A 97 -15.63 -0.47 1.90
CA GLN A 97 -15.72 -1.81 2.51
C GLN A 97 -15.96 -2.90 1.43
N ASN A 98 -16.74 -2.58 0.40
CA ASN A 98 -17.13 -3.51 -0.65
C ASN A 98 -15.94 -3.80 -1.57
N GLU A 99 -15.19 -2.76 -1.90
CA GLU A 99 -13.97 -2.84 -2.69
C GLU A 99 -12.90 -3.67 -1.96
N ILE A 100 -12.70 -3.44 -0.66
CA ILE A 100 -11.78 -4.26 0.15
C ILE A 100 -12.22 -5.74 0.14
N ARG A 101 -13.51 -6.02 0.30
CA ARG A 101 -14.06 -7.38 0.21
C ARG A 101 -13.78 -8.01 -1.15
N ASP A 102 -14.01 -7.29 -2.24
CA ASP A 102 -13.76 -7.74 -3.60
C ASP A 102 -12.29 -8.07 -3.85
N PHE A 103 -11.39 -7.27 -3.29
CA PHE A 103 -9.96 -7.51 -3.37
C PHE A 103 -9.59 -8.85 -2.73
N PHE A 104 -10.08 -9.11 -1.52
CA PHE A 104 -9.83 -10.37 -0.82
C PHE A 104 -10.50 -11.56 -1.51
N GLU A 105 -11.70 -11.38 -2.06
CA GLU A 105 -12.39 -12.41 -2.83
C GLU A 105 -11.57 -12.82 -4.05
N LYS A 106 -11.07 -11.85 -4.83
CA LYS A 106 -10.22 -12.11 -6.00
C LYS A 106 -8.91 -12.82 -5.64
N ILE A 107 -8.29 -12.46 -4.51
CA ILE A 107 -7.09 -13.13 -4.00
C ILE A 107 -7.41 -14.55 -3.53
N ALA A 108 -8.51 -14.74 -2.82
CA ALA A 108 -8.94 -16.06 -2.34
C ALA A 108 -9.20 -17.01 -3.51
N VAL A 109 -9.91 -16.55 -4.55
CA VAL A 109 -10.13 -17.32 -5.79
C VAL A 109 -8.80 -17.66 -6.47
N TRP A 110 -7.85 -16.72 -6.49
CA TRP A 110 -6.51 -16.94 -7.06
C TRP A 110 -5.65 -17.94 -6.26
N SER A 111 -5.80 -17.97 -4.93
CA SER A 111 -4.98 -18.78 -4.02
C SER A 111 -5.57 -20.16 -3.71
N LEU A 112 -6.89 -20.33 -3.68
CA LEU A 112 -7.55 -21.52 -3.14
C LEU A 112 -8.09 -22.50 -4.19
N HIS A 113 -8.23 -22.10 -5.45
CA HIS A 113 -8.76 -22.99 -6.50
C HIS A 113 -8.00 -22.94 -7.84
N PRO A 114 -6.84 -23.62 -7.94
CA PRO A 114 -6.22 -23.90 -9.24
C PRO A 114 -7.15 -24.72 -10.16
N SER A 115 -8.15 -25.43 -9.61
CA SER A 115 -9.11 -26.22 -10.40
C SER A 115 -10.17 -25.35 -11.10
N LEU A 116 -10.46 -24.13 -10.64
CA LEU A 116 -11.29 -23.17 -11.39
C LEU A 116 -10.53 -22.61 -12.61
N ARG A 117 -9.19 -22.61 -12.57
CA ARG A 117 -8.34 -22.36 -13.74
C ARG A 117 -8.33 -23.54 -14.72
N LYS A 118 -8.77 -24.71 -14.27
CA LYS A 118 -8.89 -25.97 -15.01
C LYS A 118 -10.35 -26.35 -15.26
N GLN A 119 -11.31 -25.46 -14.96
CA GLN A 119 -12.59 -25.52 -15.62
C GLN A 119 -12.25 -25.25 -17.07
N LYS A 120 -12.39 -26.31 -17.88
CA LYS A 120 -12.17 -26.26 -19.32
C LYS A 120 -12.66 -24.89 -19.76
N THR A 121 -11.77 -24.07 -20.31
CA THR A 121 -12.17 -23.12 -21.34
C THR A 121 -12.76 -24.02 -22.42
N THR A 122 -13.99 -24.50 -22.21
CA THR A 122 -14.84 -25.01 -23.26
C THR A 122 -14.91 -23.80 -24.15
N SER A 123 -14.09 -23.84 -25.20
CA SER A 123 -14.22 -22.95 -26.34
C SER A 123 -15.71 -22.97 -26.63
N PHE A 124 -16.41 -21.89 -26.25
CA PHE A 124 -17.84 -21.80 -26.41
C PHE A 124 -18.07 -22.11 -27.88
N THR A 125 -18.75 -23.21 -28.13
CA THR A 125 -18.74 -23.78 -29.48
C THR A 125 -19.62 -22.88 -30.32
N PHE A 126 -19.26 -22.64 -31.58
CA PHE A 126 -20.13 -21.96 -32.57
C PHE A 126 -21.61 -22.42 -32.47
N LYS A 127 -21.81 -23.68 -32.08
CA LYS A 127 -23.11 -24.31 -31.77
C LYS A 127 -23.92 -23.63 -30.64
N GLU A 128 -23.30 -23.26 -29.52
CA GLU A 128 -23.98 -22.64 -28.38
C GLU A 128 -24.36 -21.18 -28.70
N ALA A 129 -23.49 -20.47 -29.44
CA ALA A 129 -23.78 -19.12 -29.91
C ALA A 129 -24.94 -19.13 -30.91
N ASN A 130 -24.93 -20.07 -31.84
CA ASN A 130 -26.03 -20.27 -32.79
C ASN A 130 -27.35 -20.58 -32.09
N ALA A 131 -27.35 -21.40 -31.02
CA ALA A 131 -28.57 -21.68 -30.26
C ALA A 131 -29.17 -20.42 -29.62
N ILE A 132 -28.33 -19.51 -29.10
CA ILE A 132 -28.79 -18.21 -28.58
C ILE A 132 -29.34 -17.34 -29.72
N ILE A 133 -28.62 -17.26 -30.83
CA ILE A 133 -29.03 -16.45 -31.99
C ILE A 133 -30.37 -16.93 -32.56
N GLN A 134 -30.54 -18.25 -32.72
CA GLN A 134 -31.77 -18.87 -33.21
C GLN A 134 -32.95 -18.60 -32.26
N ALA A 135 -32.77 -18.83 -30.96
CA ALA A 135 -33.80 -18.53 -29.96
C ALA A 135 -34.18 -17.04 -29.96
N VAL A 136 -33.21 -16.14 -30.02
CA VAL A 136 -33.45 -14.68 -30.06
C VAL A 136 -34.18 -14.29 -31.34
N ALA A 137 -33.83 -14.88 -32.50
CA ALA A 137 -34.52 -14.63 -33.76
C ALA A 137 -35.99 -15.07 -33.70
N GLU A 138 -36.26 -16.25 -33.17
CA GLU A 138 -37.63 -16.77 -33.04
C GLU A 138 -38.44 -15.94 -32.05
N MET A 139 -37.89 -15.62 -30.87
CA MET A 139 -38.57 -14.76 -29.89
C MET A 139 -38.81 -13.35 -30.43
N ALA A 140 -37.89 -12.79 -31.23
CA ALA A 140 -38.08 -11.49 -31.87
C ALA A 140 -39.23 -11.51 -32.89
N LYS A 141 -39.31 -12.59 -33.69
CA LYS A 141 -40.36 -12.78 -34.69
C LYS A 141 -41.74 -12.95 -34.04
N GLU A 142 -41.83 -13.75 -32.99
CA GLU A 142 -43.07 -14.01 -32.24
C GLU A 142 -43.38 -12.92 -31.18
N LYS A 143 -42.52 -11.89 -31.06
CA LYS A 143 -42.61 -10.82 -30.07
C LYS A 143 -42.69 -11.32 -28.63
N ILE A 144 -41.94 -12.36 -28.32
CA ILE A 144 -41.77 -12.90 -26.97
C ILE A 144 -40.67 -12.10 -26.27
N GLY A 145 -40.99 -11.53 -25.10
CA GLY A 145 -40.05 -10.77 -24.29
C GLY A 145 -38.97 -11.67 -23.68
N ALA A 146 -37.71 -11.32 -23.89
CA ALA A 146 -36.58 -12.11 -23.38
C ALA A 146 -35.48 -11.24 -22.79
N LEU A 147 -34.77 -11.77 -21.79
CA LEU A 147 -33.61 -11.14 -21.17
C LEU A 147 -32.55 -12.18 -20.86
N ILE A 148 -31.53 -12.26 -21.71
CA ILE A 148 -30.43 -13.22 -21.61
C ILE A 148 -29.17 -12.48 -21.18
N VAL A 149 -28.58 -12.90 -20.07
CA VAL A 149 -27.34 -12.35 -19.52
C VAL A 149 -26.23 -13.38 -19.74
N ILE A 150 -25.16 -12.97 -20.41
CA ILE A 150 -23.95 -13.78 -20.59
C ILE A 150 -22.85 -13.17 -19.73
N ARG A 151 -22.34 -13.96 -18.78
CA ARG A 151 -21.31 -13.50 -17.84
C ARG A 151 -20.01 -13.13 -18.56
N GLY A 152 -19.44 -12.00 -18.15
CA GLY A 152 -18.11 -11.55 -18.53
C GLY A 152 -17.02 -12.08 -17.58
N LYS A 153 -16.12 -11.20 -17.15
CA LYS A 153 -15.05 -11.50 -16.19
C LYS A 153 -15.47 -11.19 -14.76
N ASP A 154 -16.41 -10.26 -14.57
CA ASP A 154 -16.91 -9.91 -13.25
C ASP A 154 -17.95 -10.95 -12.77
N PRO A 155 -17.95 -11.29 -11.46
CA PRO A 155 -18.94 -12.21 -10.89
C PRO A 155 -20.33 -11.55 -10.86
N LEU A 156 -21.37 -12.33 -11.18
CA LEU A 156 -22.75 -11.82 -11.25
C LEU A 156 -23.56 -12.02 -9.97
N ASP A 157 -23.23 -13.01 -9.13
CA ASP A 157 -24.06 -13.46 -7.99
C ASP A 157 -24.53 -12.35 -7.06
N ARG A 158 -23.70 -11.33 -6.85
CA ARG A 158 -23.98 -10.20 -5.97
C ARG A 158 -25.01 -9.20 -6.53
N PHE A 159 -25.28 -9.26 -7.84
CA PHE A 159 -26.19 -8.38 -8.55
C PHE A 159 -27.47 -9.11 -8.99
N LEU A 160 -27.54 -10.41 -8.76
CA LEU A 160 -28.68 -11.25 -9.09
C LEU A 160 -29.47 -11.54 -7.83
N GLU A 161 -30.77 -11.30 -7.87
CA GLU A 161 -31.68 -11.63 -6.77
C GLU A 161 -32.68 -12.69 -7.22
N GLY A 162 -32.94 -13.68 -6.36
CA GLY A 162 -33.88 -14.78 -6.65
C GLY A 162 -33.41 -15.70 -7.79
N GLY A 163 -34.38 -16.19 -8.55
CA GLY A 163 -34.16 -17.14 -9.65
C GLY A 163 -34.09 -18.61 -9.22
N PHE A 164 -34.11 -19.49 -10.22
CA PHE A 164 -34.03 -20.94 -10.07
C PHE A 164 -32.79 -21.48 -10.77
N GLU A 165 -32.03 -22.33 -10.08
CA GLU A 165 -30.88 -23.03 -10.66
C GLU A 165 -31.35 -24.07 -11.67
N LEU A 166 -30.69 -24.13 -12.82
CA LEU A 166 -30.97 -25.10 -13.88
C LEU A 166 -29.76 -26.01 -14.18
N ASP A 167 -28.55 -25.45 -14.17
CA ASP A 167 -27.34 -26.08 -14.70
C ASP A 167 -27.61 -26.85 -16.02
N GLY A 168 -28.22 -26.14 -16.97
CA GLY A 168 -28.69 -26.69 -18.23
C GLY A 168 -27.68 -26.50 -19.36
N LYS A 169 -27.67 -27.40 -20.35
CA LYS A 169 -26.98 -27.14 -21.62
C LYS A 169 -27.75 -26.09 -22.41
N ILE A 170 -27.05 -25.16 -23.05
CA ILE A 170 -27.67 -24.15 -23.90
C ILE A 170 -28.26 -24.84 -25.14
N SER A 171 -29.55 -24.64 -25.37
CA SER A 171 -30.22 -25.06 -26.60
C SER A 171 -31.39 -24.12 -26.89
N GLU A 172 -31.72 -23.96 -28.16
CA GLU A 172 -32.84 -23.12 -28.61
C GLU A 172 -34.17 -23.53 -27.94
N PRO A 173 -34.56 -24.82 -27.88
CA PRO A 173 -35.81 -25.22 -27.22
C PRO A 173 -35.88 -24.85 -25.74
N ILE A 174 -34.75 -24.94 -25.00
CA ILE A 174 -34.73 -24.56 -23.58
C ILE A 174 -34.92 -23.05 -23.43
N LEU A 175 -34.24 -22.23 -24.23
CA LEU A 175 -34.37 -20.78 -24.15
C LEU A 175 -35.80 -20.34 -24.50
N ILE A 176 -36.38 -20.88 -25.56
CA ILE A 176 -37.78 -20.61 -25.94
C ILE A 176 -38.74 -21.03 -24.82
N SER A 177 -38.54 -22.22 -24.24
CA SER A 177 -39.41 -22.73 -23.16
C SER A 177 -39.32 -21.91 -21.87
N ILE A 178 -38.15 -21.35 -21.55
CA ILE A 178 -37.99 -20.49 -20.37
C ILE A 178 -38.76 -19.18 -20.56
N PHE A 179 -38.65 -18.56 -21.73
CA PHE A 179 -39.31 -17.29 -22.03
C PHE A 179 -40.76 -17.44 -22.53
N ASP A 180 -41.34 -18.64 -22.50
CA ASP A 180 -42.75 -18.83 -22.84
C ASP A 180 -43.65 -17.99 -21.89
N PRO A 181 -44.53 -17.12 -22.40
CA PRO A 181 -45.36 -16.24 -21.57
C PRO A 181 -46.27 -16.95 -20.56
N HIS A 182 -46.55 -18.24 -20.74
CA HIS A 182 -47.36 -19.05 -19.83
C HIS A 182 -46.52 -19.82 -18.81
N SER A 183 -45.19 -19.86 -18.97
CA SER A 183 -44.25 -20.49 -18.04
C SER A 183 -44.00 -19.60 -16.82
N VAL A 184 -43.77 -20.15 -15.63
CA VAL A 184 -43.32 -19.34 -14.48
C VAL A 184 -41.89 -18.77 -14.72
N GLY A 185 -41.13 -19.39 -15.62
CA GLY A 185 -39.74 -19.04 -15.89
C GLY A 185 -39.49 -17.74 -16.67
N HIS A 186 -40.52 -17.15 -17.30
CA HIS A 186 -40.34 -16.04 -18.24
C HIS A 186 -40.16 -14.68 -17.57
N ASP A 187 -40.48 -14.58 -16.27
CA ASP A 187 -40.30 -13.36 -15.50
C ASP A 187 -38.88 -13.30 -14.95
N GLY A 188 -38.13 -12.28 -15.34
CA GLY A 188 -36.72 -12.11 -15.03
C GLY A 188 -35.76 -12.54 -16.14
N ALA A 189 -34.52 -12.81 -15.76
CA ALA A 189 -33.42 -13.07 -16.68
C ALA A 189 -32.91 -14.49 -16.63
N VAL A 190 -32.44 -14.96 -17.78
CA VAL A 190 -31.62 -16.16 -17.91
C VAL A 190 -30.15 -15.79 -17.82
N VAL A 191 -29.40 -16.47 -16.96
CA VAL A 191 -27.97 -16.24 -16.74
C VAL A 191 -27.19 -17.41 -17.32
N ILE A 192 -26.27 -17.09 -18.23
CA ILE A 192 -25.40 -18.03 -18.93
C ILE A 192 -23.97 -17.86 -18.43
N GLU A 193 -23.42 -18.93 -17.86
CA GLU A 193 -22.05 -19.00 -17.35
C GLU A 193 -21.35 -20.26 -17.86
N ASN A 194 -20.09 -20.14 -18.28
CA ASN A 194 -19.24 -21.27 -18.66
C ASN A 194 -19.86 -22.26 -19.69
N GLY A 195 -20.65 -21.76 -20.65
CA GLY A 195 -21.30 -22.63 -21.65
C GLY A 195 -22.64 -23.23 -21.21
N ARG A 196 -23.17 -22.84 -20.06
CA ARG A 196 -24.36 -23.43 -19.46
C ARG A 196 -25.33 -22.37 -18.98
N ILE A 197 -26.61 -22.72 -18.97
CA ILE A 197 -27.65 -21.92 -18.34
C ILE A 197 -27.58 -22.22 -16.85
N GLU A 198 -27.03 -21.28 -16.08
CA GLU A 198 -26.83 -21.46 -14.64
C GLU A 198 -28.15 -21.27 -13.89
N LYS A 199 -28.80 -20.12 -14.12
CA LYS A 199 -30.05 -19.71 -13.45
C LYS A 199 -31.03 -19.09 -14.45
N PHE A 200 -32.31 -19.14 -14.14
CA PHE A 200 -33.37 -18.39 -14.83
C PHE A 200 -34.29 -17.71 -13.82
N SER A 201 -35.13 -16.80 -14.31
CA SER A 201 -35.97 -15.92 -13.47
C SER A 201 -35.20 -15.07 -12.46
N CYS A 202 -33.97 -14.66 -12.79
CA CYS A 202 -33.19 -13.77 -11.93
C CYS A 202 -33.69 -12.33 -12.06
N HIS A 203 -33.85 -11.65 -10.92
CA HIS A 203 -34.05 -10.21 -10.89
C HIS A 203 -32.71 -9.47 -10.94
N LEU A 204 -32.70 -8.36 -11.67
CA LEU A 204 -31.51 -7.56 -11.96
C LEU A 204 -31.72 -6.12 -11.49
N PRO A 205 -30.64 -5.38 -11.17
CA PRO A 205 -30.72 -3.96 -10.86
C PRO A 205 -31.24 -3.18 -12.07
N LEU A 206 -32.14 -2.23 -11.82
CA LEU A 206 -32.70 -1.36 -12.86
C LEU A 206 -31.88 -0.07 -12.98
N SER A 207 -31.50 0.28 -14.21
CA SER A 207 -30.87 1.59 -14.49
C SER A 207 -31.87 2.72 -14.30
N LYS A 208 -31.36 3.87 -13.83
CA LYS A 208 -32.08 5.14 -13.71
C LYS A 208 -31.75 6.12 -14.85
N ASN A 209 -31.04 5.66 -15.89
CA ASN A 209 -30.65 6.48 -17.02
C ASN A 209 -31.82 6.67 -18.01
N PHE A 210 -32.68 7.64 -17.74
CA PHE A 210 -33.88 7.91 -18.53
C PHE A 210 -33.60 8.28 -20.00
N GLU A 211 -32.43 8.86 -20.31
CA GLU A 211 -32.07 9.20 -21.69
C GLU A 211 -31.94 7.94 -22.56
N GLN A 212 -31.26 6.92 -22.05
CA GLN A 212 -31.08 5.65 -22.76
C GLN A 212 -32.33 4.75 -22.72
N LEU A 213 -33.23 4.96 -21.75
CA LEU A 213 -34.44 4.16 -21.55
C LEU A 213 -35.70 4.72 -22.22
N LYS A 214 -35.59 5.81 -22.97
CA LYS A 214 -36.72 6.40 -23.68
C LYS A 214 -37.39 5.36 -24.59
N ASN A 215 -38.69 5.10 -24.37
CA ASN A 215 -39.50 4.11 -25.09
C ASN A 215 -39.05 2.65 -24.91
N ARG A 216 -38.47 2.30 -23.75
CA ARG A 216 -38.01 0.95 -23.43
C ARG A 216 -38.63 0.46 -22.11
N GLY A 217 -38.94 -0.83 -22.05
CA GLY A 217 -39.57 -1.47 -20.88
C GLY A 217 -38.60 -1.89 -19.76
N THR A 218 -39.15 -2.56 -18.74
CA THR A 218 -38.42 -3.00 -17.54
C THR A 218 -37.24 -3.94 -17.84
N ARG A 219 -37.38 -4.87 -18.79
CA ARG A 219 -36.28 -5.76 -19.23
C ARG A 219 -35.08 -5.00 -19.80
N HIS A 220 -35.32 -3.86 -20.48
CA HIS A 220 -34.25 -3.01 -20.98
C HIS A 220 -33.58 -2.23 -19.85
N ALA A 221 -34.35 -1.75 -18.87
CA ALA A 221 -33.83 -1.10 -17.68
C ALA A 221 -32.97 -2.05 -16.84
N ALA A 222 -33.40 -3.31 -16.70
CA ALA A 222 -32.66 -4.39 -16.06
C ALA A 222 -31.34 -4.70 -16.78
N ALA A 223 -31.38 -4.87 -18.11
CA ALA A 223 -30.19 -5.09 -18.92
C ALA A 223 -29.18 -3.94 -18.80
N LEU A 224 -29.67 -2.69 -18.90
CA LEU A 224 -28.83 -1.52 -18.75
C LEU A 224 -28.24 -1.44 -17.35
N GLY A 225 -29.04 -1.63 -16.29
CA GLY A 225 -28.60 -1.54 -14.90
C GLY A 225 -27.52 -2.57 -14.56
N LEU A 226 -27.65 -3.82 -15.03
CA LEU A 226 -26.58 -4.81 -14.85
C LEU A 226 -25.31 -4.42 -15.64
N SER A 227 -25.47 -3.91 -16.87
CA SER A 227 -24.33 -3.52 -17.72
C SER A 227 -23.57 -2.29 -17.22
N GLU A 228 -24.18 -1.45 -16.37
CA GLU A 228 -23.52 -0.32 -15.70
C GLU A 228 -22.60 -0.77 -14.57
N LEU A 229 -22.88 -1.95 -13.99
CA LEU A 229 -22.19 -2.49 -12.82
C LEU A 229 -21.19 -3.59 -13.16
N THR A 230 -21.34 -4.26 -14.30
CA THR A 230 -20.55 -5.43 -14.71
C THR A 230 -20.14 -5.37 -16.18
N ASP A 231 -19.18 -6.21 -16.57
CA ASP A 231 -18.78 -6.40 -17.97
C ASP A 231 -19.64 -7.42 -18.75
N ALA A 232 -20.78 -7.84 -18.19
CA ALA A 232 -21.70 -8.79 -18.78
C ALA A 232 -22.32 -8.29 -20.10
N LEU A 233 -22.63 -9.22 -20.99
CA LEU A 233 -23.39 -8.96 -22.21
C LEU A 233 -24.85 -9.32 -21.97
N CYS A 234 -25.73 -8.31 -21.99
CA CYS A 234 -27.16 -8.51 -21.84
C CYS A 234 -27.85 -8.39 -23.20
N ILE A 235 -28.62 -9.39 -23.60
CA ILE A 235 -29.41 -9.43 -24.82
C ILE A 235 -30.88 -9.34 -24.42
N VAL A 236 -31.61 -8.40 -25.02
CA VAL A 236 -33.02 -8.13 -24.73
C VAL A 236 -33.84 -8.25 -26.00
N VAL A 237 -34.98 -8.94 -25.91
CA VAL A 237 -36.01 -8.93 -26.95
C VAL A 237 -37.23 -8.19 -26.40
N SER A 238 -37.72 -7.20 -27.16
CA SER A 238 -38.90 -6.43 -26.80
C SER A 238 -40.18 -7.23 -27.05
N GLU A 239 -41.01 -7.39 -26.02
CA GLU A 239 -42.35 -8.02 -26.15
C GLU A 239 -43.33 -7.17 -26.96
N GLU A 240 -43.15 -5.85 -27.01
CA GLU A 240 -44.03 -4.96 -27.77
C GLU A 240 -43.67 -4.91 -29.26
N LYS A 241 -42.35 -4.84 -29.54
CA LYS A 241 -41.84 -4.49 -30.87
C LYS A 241 -41.09 -5.61 -31.57
N GLY A 242 -40.75 -6.69 -30.86
CA GLY A 242 -39.86 -7.74 -31.38
C GLY A 242 -38.43 -7.26 -31.65
N THR A 243 -38.07 -6.05 -31.22
CA THR A 243 -36.75 -5.47 -31.47
C THR A 243 -35.71 -6.08 -30.53
N ILE A 244 -34.55 -6.42 -31.09
CA ILE A 244 -33.40 -6.92 -30.33
C ILE A 244 -32.56 -5.73 -29.87
N SER A 245 -32.21 -5.70 -28.59
CA SER A 245 -31.27 -4.74 -28.01
C SER A 245 -30.17 -5.46 -27.26
N VAL A 246 -29.00 -4.84 -27.22
CA VAL A 246 -27.86 -5.33 -26.45
C VAL A 246 -27.41 -4.24 -25.49
N ALA A 247 -27.23 -4.59 -24.21
CA ALA A 247 -26.64 -3.72 -23.20
C ALA A 247 -25.26 -4.25 -22.78
N ARG A 248 -24.26 -3.37 -22.79
CA ARG A 248 -22.89 -3.66 -22.38
C ARG A 248 -22.15 -2.38 -22.00
N ASN A 249 -21.36 -2.41 -20.93
CA ASN A 249 -20.55 -1.27 -20.45
C ASN A 249 -21.36 0.02 -20.25
N GLY A 250 -22.58 -0.09 -19.72
CA GLY A 250 -23.47 1.03 -19.44
C GLY A 250 -24.10 1.68 -20.68
N GLU A 251 -24.00 1.05 -21.85
CA GLU A 251 -24.68 1.49 -23.08
C GLU A 251 -25.63 0.40 -23.57
N ILE A 252 -26.82 0.80 -24.01
CA ILE A 252 -27.82 -0.10 -24.60
C ILE A 252 -28.23 0.32 -26.01
N LYS A 253 -28.00 -0.54 -26.99
CA LYS A 253 -28.21 -0.27 -28.41
C LYS A 253 -29.16 -1.29 -29.03
N GLN A 254 -30.09 -0.82 -29.86
CA GLN A 254 -30.90 -1.70 -30.69
C GLN A 254 -30.04 -2.22 -31.84
N VAL A 255 -30.10 -3.51 -32.12
CA VAL A 255 -29.25 -4.19 -33.11
C VAL A 255 -30.06 -5.11 -34.01
N GLY A 256 -29.58 -5.33 -35.23
CA GLY A 256 -30.09 -6.39 -36.11
C GLY A 256 -29.50 -7.76 -35.75
N LEU A 257 -30.08 -8.83 -36.29
CA LEU A 257 -29.60 -10.20 -36.05
C LEU A 257 -28.14 -10.38 -36.49
N GLU A 258 -27.76 -9.88 -37.67
CA GLU A 258 -26.37 -9.95 -38.16
C GLU A 258 -25.38 -9.23 -37.23
N GLN A 259 -25.78 -8.07 -36.70
CA GLN A 259 -24.95 -7.33 -35.74
C GLN A 259 -24.84 -8.08 -34.41
N LEU A 260 -25.90 -8.74 -33.95
CA LEU A 260 -25.87 -9.58 -32.75
C LEU A 260 -24.84 -10.70 -32.88
N ILE A 261 -24.75 -11.36 -34.04
CA ILE A 261 -23.75 -12.42 -34.30
C ILE A 261 -22.34 -11.87 -34.09
N LEU A 262 -22.02 -10.74 -34.72
CA LEU A 262 -20.71 -10.10 -34.59
C LEU A 262 -20.40 -9.66 -33.15
N ILE A 263 -21.39 -9.10 -32.44
CA ILE A 263 -21.23 -8.69 -31.05
C ILE A 263 -20.94 -9.91 -30.16
N LEU A 264 -21.67 -11.00 -30.36
CA LEU A 264 -21.54 -12.23 -29.58
C LEU A 264 -20.17 -12.89 -29.84
N GLU A 265 -19.73 -12.98 -31.09
CA GLU A 265 -18.41 -13.48 -31.46
C GLU A 265 -17.27 -12.65 -30.82
N ASN A 266 -17.36 -11.33 -30.92
CA ASN A 266 -16.38 -10.42 -30.33
C ASN A 266 -16.36 -10.53 -28.81
N PHE A 267 -17.53 -10.66 -28.17
CA PHE A 267 -17.64 -10.87 -26.73
C PHE A 267 -16.89 -12.13 -26.31
N TYR A 268 -17.14 -13.26 -26.97
CA TYR A 268 -16.48 -14.53 -26.66
C TYR A 268 -14.96 -14.50 -26.86
N GLN A 269 -14.48 -13.83 -27.92
CA GLN A 269 -13.05 -13.62 -28.13
C GLN A 269 -12.40 -12.81 -27.00
N GLU A 270 -13.13 -11.86 -26.41
CA GLU A 270 -12.64 -11.01 -25.34
C GLU A 270 -12.56 -11.72 -23.98
N ILE A 271 -13.52 -12.61 -23.69
CA ILE A 271 -13.57 -13.37 -22.42
C ILE A 271 -12.71 -14.63 -22.46
N ALA A 272 -12.54 -15.25 -23.63
CA ALA A 272 -11.72 -16.44 -23.84
C ALA A 272 -10.72 -16.24 -25.00
N PRO A 273 -9.72 -15.36 -24.85
CA PRO A 273 -8.75 -15.11 -25.92
C PRO A 273 -8.00 -16.40 -26.26
N LYS A 274 -7.95 -16.75 -27.55
CA LYS A 274 -7.09 -17.83 -28.04
C LYS A 274 -5.67 -17.54 -27.57
N LYS A 275 -5.07 -18.48 -26.83
CA LYS A 275 -3.76 -18.34 -26.21
C LYS A 275 -2.69 -18.14 -27.28
N ASN A 276 -2.41 -16.89 -27.64
CA ASN A 276 -1.34 -16.56 -28.59
C ASN A 276 -0.02 -16.38 -27.82
N MET A 277 1.05 -16.98 -28.32
CA MET A 277 2.32 -17.21 -27.60
C MET A 277 3.16 -15.92 -27.37
N SER A 278 2.71 -14.74 -27.79
CA SER A 278 3.46 -13.46 -27.73
C SER A 278 3.27 -12.62 -26.44
N SER A 279 2.78 -13.26 -25.38
CA SER A 279 2.17 -12.69 -24.15
C SER A 279 2.99 -11.65 -23.34
N TRP A 280 4.31 -11.57 -23.50
CA TRP A 280 5.14 -10.68 -22.67
C TRP A 280 5.22 -9.25 -23.22
N TYR A 281 5.23 -9.07 -24.54
CA TYR A 281 5.37 -7.73 -25.14
C TYR A 281 4.10 -6.88 -24.95
N GLU A 282 2.93 -7.50 -25.09
CA GLU A 282 1.62 -6.92 -24.79
C GLU A 282 1.49 -6.55 -23.30
N PHE A 283 1.97 -7.41 -22.39
CA PHE A 283 1.99 -7.13 -20.96
C PHE A 283 2.83 -5.89 -20.65
N PHE A 284 4.01 -5.72 -21.25
CA PHE A 284 4.87 -4.55 -21.03
C PHE A 284 4.32 -3.26 -21.66
N LYS A 285 3.62 -3.32 -22.81
CA LYS A 285 2.98 -2.14 -23.42
C LYS A 285 1.72 -1.68 -22.67
N ARG A 286 0.98 -2.61 -22.09
CA ARG A 286 -0.27 -2.29 -21.37
C ARG A 286 0.03 -1.67 -20.01
N ASN A 287 -0.63 -0.54 -19.72
CA ASN A 287 -0.52 0.21 -18.46
C ASN A 287 0.90 0.67 -18.09
N TYR A 288 1.70 1.10 -19.08
CA TYR A 288 3.09 1.51 -18.83
C TYR A 288 3.21 2.73 -17.92
N LYS A 289 2.23 3.64 -17.94
CA LYS A 289 2.19 4.84 -17.08
C LYS A 289 2.06 4.44 -15.61
N GLU A 290 1.15 3.51 -15.31
CA GLU A 290 0.90 3.01 -13.96
C GLU A 290 2.10 2.24 -13.43
N LYS A 291 2.78 1.47 -14.29
CA LYS A 291 4.03 0.79 -13.93
C LYS A 291 5.14 1.78 -13.58
N ALA A 292 5.30 2.83 -14.40
CA ALA A 292 6.28 3.87 -14.13
C ALA A 292 5.99 4.59 -12.81
N ILE A 293 4.73 5.00 -12.58
CA ILE A 293 4.32 5.64 -11.33
C ILE A 293 4.58 4.71 -10.14
N ALA A 294 4.24 3.42 -10.25
CA ALA A 294 4.45 2.46 -9.18
C ALA A 294 5.93 2.28 -8.82
N ILE A 295 6.80 2.17 -9.82
CA ILE A 295 8.26 2.07 -9.62
C ILE A 295 8.80 3.35 -8.98
N THR A 296 8.41 4.53 -9.47
CA THR A 296 8.85 5.81 -8.91
C THR A 296 8.41 5.97 -7.45
N MET A 297 7.17 5.61 -7.14
CA MET A 297 6.61 5.72 -5.79
C MET A 297 7.26 4.70 -4.83
N ALA A 298 7.52 3.48 -5.30
CA ALA A 298 8.26 2.47 -4.53
C ALA A 298 9.71 2.92 -4.24
N LEU A 299 10.40 3.48 -5.23
CA LEU A 299 11.75 4.04 -5.05
C LEU A 299 11.76 5.20 -4.07
N ALA A 300 10.78 6.11 -4.15
CA ALA A 300 10.66 7.23 -3.21
C ALA A 300 10.40 6.74 -1.78
N LEU A 301 9.51 5.77 -1.59
CA LEU A 301 9.25 5.16 -0.29
C LEU A 301 10.49 4.47 0.27
N TRP A 302 11.19 3.68 -0.54
CA TRP A 302 12.42 3.01 -0.13
C TRP A 302 13.51 4.03 0.25
N PHE A 303 13.66 5.09 -0.53
CA PHE A 303 14.61 6.16 -0.24
C PHE A 303 14.29 6.85 1.09
N VAL A 304 13.03 7.21 1.34
CA VAL A 304 12.64 7.92 2.57
C VAL A 304 12.71 7.01 3.81
N LEU A 305 12.36 5.73 3.69
CA LEU A 305 12.21 4.84 4.84
C LEU A 305 13.45 4.00 5.12
N VAL A 306 14.16 3.55 4.08
CA VAL A 306 15.24 2.55 4.21
C VAL A 306 16.62 3.18 4.15
N HIS A 307 16.83 4.22 3.32
CA HIS A 307 18.16 4.84 3.11
C HIS A 307 18.83 5.30 4.42
N GLU A 308 18.05 5.75 5.42
CA GLU A 308 18.59 6.24 6.70
C GLU A 308 18.66 5.20 7.84
N SER A 309 18.18 3.96 7.60
CA SER A 309 18.02 2.94 8.64
C SER A 309 19.28 2.11 8.94
N ARG A 310 20.39 2.35 8.23
CA ARG A 310 21.64 1.59 8.41
C ARG A 310 22.27 1.84 9.76
N LEU A 311 22.73 0.76 10.39
CA LEU A 311 23.50 0.82 11.63
C LEU A 311 24.88 1.41 11.34
N VAL A 312 25.23 2.48 12.05
CA VAL A 312 26.51 3.18 11.96
C VAL A 312 27.19 3.14 13.32
N TYR A 313 28.51 3.03 13.33
CA TYR A 313 29.32 3.22 14.53
C TYR A 313 29.68 4.69 14.68
N LYS A 314 29.39 5.28 15.85
CA LYS A 314 29.82 6.64 16.17
C LYS A 314 30.49 6.66 17.53
N SER A 315 31.69 7.24 17.59
CA SER A 315 32.44 7.39 18.82
C SER A 315 32.31 8.81 19.37
N TYR A 316 32.13 8.92 20.67
CA TYR A 316 32.10 10.18 21.42
C TYR A 316 33.22 10.16 22.47
N SER A 317 33.93 11.27 22.61
CA SER A 317 34.86 11.49 23.72
C SER A 317 34.09 12.17 24.85
N ILE A 318 33.97 11.51 26.00
CA ILE A 318 33.14 11.98 27.11
C ILE A 318 34.04 12.20 28.33
N PRO A 319 33.94 13.34 29.02
CA PRO A 319 34.70 13.59 30.23
C PRO A 319 34.26 12.65 31.37
N VAL A 320 35.20 12.27 32.22
CA VAL A 320 34.93 11.40 33.38
C VAL A 320 34.33 12.22 34.52
N GLU A 321 33.01 12.10 34.75
CA GLU A 321 32.35 12.67 35.93
C GLU A 321 32.38 11.68 37.11
N TYR A 322 32.62 12.20 38.32
CA TYR A 322 32.76 11.40 39.53
C TYR A 322 31.91 11.95 40.67
N THR A 323 31.51 11.07 41.59
CA THR A 323 30.83 11.49 42.83
C THR A 323 31.78 12.32 43.70
N PRO A 324 31.35 13.42 44.33
CA PRO A 324 32.19 14.19 45.24
C PRO A 324 32.78 13.29 46.34
N PRO A 325 34.10 13.35 46.60
CA PRO A 325 34.70 12.60 47.70
C PRO A 325 34.20 13.11 49.08
N PRO A 326 34.35 12.31 50.15
CA PRO A 326 34.08 12.78 51.51
C PRO A 326 34.89 14.05 51.86
N PRO A 327 34.43 14.91 52.79
CA PRO A 327 35.03 16.23 53.06
C PRO A 327 36.51 16.23 53.46
N GLN A 328 37.06 15.07 53.84
CA GLN A 328 38.45 14.89 54.25
C GLN A 328 39.39 14.62 53.07
N TYR A 329 38.87 14.39 51.86
CA TYR A 329 39.65 14.00 50.69
C TYR A 329 39.34 14.87 49.47
N LYS A 330 40.35 15.11 48.62
CA LYS A 330 40.22 15.82 47.34
C LYS A 330 40.77 14.95 46.20
N VAL A 331 40.05 14.91 45.09
CA VAL A 331 40.55 14.33 43.84
C VAL A 331 41.50 15.34 43.19
N VAL A 332 42.76 14.96 43.01
CA VAL A 332 43.81 15.82 42.47
C VAL A 332 43.93 15.67 40.96
N LYS A 333 43.79 14.44 40.46
CA LYS A 333 43.93 14.14 39.04
C LYS A 333 43.11 12.91 38.66
N VAL A 334 42.61 12.90 37.43
CA VAL A 334 41.99 11.74 36.79
C VAL A 334 42.73 11.48 35.48
N GLU A 335 43.17 10.25 35.26
CA GLU A 335 43.89 9.86 34.04
C GLU A 335 43.29 8.60 33.39
N PRO A 336 42.82 8.66 32.14
CA PRO A 336 42.58 9.88 31.34
C PRO A 336 41.36 10.66 31.86
N ASP A 337 41.32 11.96 31.55
CA ASP A 337 40.20 12.87 31.83
C ASP A 337 39.01 12.66 30.89
N GLU A 338 39.25 12.09 29.70
CA GLU A 338 38.23 11.69 28.73
C GLU A 338 38.29 10.21 28.36
N VAL A 339 37.12 9.64 28.06
CA VAL A 339 36.96 8.25 27.62
C VAL A 339 36.22 8.22 26.30
N LYS A 340 36.73 7.44 25.34
CA LYS A 340 36.09 7.25 24.04
C LYS A 340 35.09 6.11 24.11
N VAL A 341 33.83 6.42 23.85
CA VAL A 341 32.72 5.46 23.86
C VAL A 341 32.15 5.34 22.45
N THR A 342 32.09 4.12 21.92
CA THR A 342 31.54 3.82 20.59
C THR A 342 30.16 3.20 20.74
N PHE A 343 29.19 3.82 20.08
CA PHE A 343 27.82 3.33 19.98
C PHE A 343 27.54 2.82 18.58
N LEU A 344 26.72 1.77 18.51
CA LEU A 344 26.12 1.24 17.28
C LEU A 344 24.63 1.59 17.29
N GLY A 345 24.12 2.10 16.17
CA GLY A 345 22.69 2.42 16.07
C GLY A 345 22.31 2.94 14.69
N PRO A 346 21.00 3.07 14.39
CA PRO A 346 20.56 3.62 13.11
C PRO A 346 21.10 5.04 12.92
N ARG A 347 21.55 5.39 11.70
CA ARG A 347 22.12 6.72 11.41
C ARG A 347 21.22 7.87 11.90
N ARG A 348 19.90 7.71 11.79
CA ARG A 348 18.88 8.67 12.29
C ARG A 348 18.97 8.94 13.80
N ALA A 349 19.30 7.95 14.63
CA ALA A 349 19.38 8.10 16.09
C ALA A 349 20.52 9.06 16.49
N PHE A 350 21.60 9.10 15.73
CA PHE A 350 22.74 9.98 15.99
C PHE A 350 22.51 11.45 15.61
N TYR A 351 21.50 11.76 14.79
CA TYR A 351 21.15 13.15 14.46
C TYR A 351 20.49 13.89 15.63
N PHE A 352 19.75 13.18 16.47
CA PHE A 352 19.06 13.75 17.64
C PHE A 352 19.84 13.59 18.95
N THR A 353 20.92 12.79 18.94
CA THR A 353 21.78 12.57 20.12
C THR A 353 22.78 13.71 20.27
N ASN A 354 22.54 14.59 21.24
CA ASN A 354 23.50 15.64 21.64
C ASN A 354 24.53 15.07 22.62
N GLU A 355 25.79 15.53 22.53
CA GLU A 355 26.91 15.10 23.40
C GLU A 355 26.59 15.22 24.90
N LYS A 356 25.72 16.17 25.28
CA LYS A 356 25.27 16.40 26.66
C LYS A 356 24.38 15.30 27.25
N GLN A 357 23.81 14.43 26.42
CA GLN A 357 22.94 13.32 26.84
C GLN A 357 23.72 12.05 27.17
N ILE A 358 24.98 11.97 26.73
CA ILE A 358 25.85 10.83 27.03
C ILE A 358 26.72 11.23 28.22
N ARG A 359 26.45 10.63 29.38
CA ARG A 359 27.17 10.95 30.62
C ARG A 359 27.84 9.71 31.19
N LEU A 360 29.11 9.86 31.58
CA LEU A 360 29.89 8.84 32.26
C LEU A 360 30.01 9.21 33.74
N PHE A 361 29.25 8.52 34.60
CA PHE A 361 29.25 8.73 36.04
C PHE A 361 29.92 7.55 36.76
N ILE A 362 31.07 7.82 37.37
CA ILE A 362 31.79 6.83 38.17
C ILE A 362 31.49 7.06 39.66
N LYS A 363 30.91 6.05 40.32
CA LYS A 363 30.70 6.06 41.78
C LYS A 363 32.02 5.74 42.49
N LEU A 364 32.50 6.66 43.33
CA LEU A 364 33.62 6.39 44.22
C LEU A 364 33.15 5.48 45.38
N PRO A 365 33.89 4.41 45.72
CA PRO A 365 33.53 3.57 46.86
C PRO A 365 33.64 4.35 48.19
N ASN A 366 32.68 4.18 49.10
CA ASN A 366 32.55 4.94 50.35
C ASN A 366 33.79 4.87 51.28
N ALA A 367 34.58 3.80 51.20
CA ALA A 367 35.88 3.71 51.85
C ALA A 367 36.97 4.25 50.90
N VAL A 368 37.20 5.56 50.97
CA VAL A 368 38.25 6.24 50.21
C VAL A 368 39.50 6.32 51.07
N THR A 369 40.57 5.65 50.66
CA THR A 369 41.90 5.75 51.27
C THR A 369 42.82 6.59 50.40
N LYS A 370 43.76 7.31 51.01
CA LYS A 370 44.81 8.08 50.30
C LYS A 370 45.56 7.18 49.30
N GLY A 371 45.75 7.65 48.06
CA GLY A 371 46.51 6.93 47.03
C GLY A 371 45.86 6.92 45.65
N VAL A 372 46.42 6.09 44.75
CA VAL A 372 45.93 5.92 43.37
C VAL A 372 44.94 4.78 43.32
N LYS A 373 43.70 5.05 42.89
CA LYS A 373 42.67 4.03 42.72
C LYS A 373 42.39 3.82 41.24
N THR A 374 42.50 2.57 40.78
CA THR A 374 42.11 2.20 39.41
C THR A 374 40.66 1.73 39.42
N LEU A 375 39.80 2.39 38.64
CA LEU A 375 38.39 2.06 38.50
C LEU A 375 38.14 1.52 37.10
N THR A 376 37.31 0.47 37.00
CA THR A 376 36.91 -0.12 35.71
C THR A 376 35.55 0.45 35.31
N ILE A 377 35.48 1.01 34.11
CA ILE A 377 34.23 1.54 33.54
C ILE A 377 33.40 0.38 33.02
N SER A 378 32.16 0.29 33.50
CA SER A 378 31.14 -0.65 33.02
C SER A 378 29.97 0.10 32.40
N GLU A 379 29.12 -0.60 31.67
CA GLU A 379 27.91 -0.03 31.05
C GLU A 379 27.00 0.66 32.06
N SER A 380 26.93 0.16 33.30
CA SER A 380 26.19 0.75 34.41
C SER A 380 26.69 2.13 34.87
N ASN A 381 27.88 2.54 34.41
CA ASN A 381 28.44 3.87 34.65
C ASN A 381 28.08 4.87 33.53
N LEU A 382 27.46 4.41 32.44
CA LEU A 382 27.08 5.24 31.29
C LEU A 382 25.57 5.44 31.24
N SER A 383 25.15 6.67 30.97
CA SER A 383 23.78 7.02 30.65
C SER A 383 23.71 7.45 29.18
N PHE A 384 22.93 6.76 28.37
CA PHE A 384 22.74 7.03 26.94
C PHE A 384 21.31 6.68 26.47
N PRO A 385 20.84 7.21 25.32
CA PRO A 385 19.51 6.91 24.77
C PRO A 385 19.30 5.42 24.46
N LYS A 386 18.08 4.92 24.66
CA LYS A 386 17.73 3.49 24.48
C LYS A 386 17.85 2.98 23.03
N ASP A 387 17.87 3.89 22.05
CA ASP A 387 17.95 3.56 20.62
C ASP A 387 19.38 3.29 20.14
N LEU A 388 20.36 3.38 21.04
CA LEU A 388 21.78 3.13 20.78
C LEU A 388 22.26 1.93 21.60
N SER A 389 23.09 1.07 21.03
CA SER A 389 23.78 -0.01 21.74
C SER A 389 25.25 0.33 21.95
N LEU A 390 25.74 0.12 23.17
CA LEU A 390 27.14 0.32 23.51
C LEU A 390 27.98 -0.81 22.89
N GLU A 391 28.91 -0.45 22.00
CA GLU A 391 29.80 -1.43 21.36
C GLU A 391 31.14 -1.54 22.10
N ASN A 392 31.77 -0.38 22.38
CA ASN A 392 33.12 -0.37 22.95
C ASN A 392 33.41 0.88 23.79
N ILE A 393 34.28 0.72 24.79
CA ILE A 393 34.79 1.77 25.69
C ILE A 393 36.32 1.69 25.69
N THR A 394 37.01 2.78 25.37
CA THR A 394 38.47 2.85 25.36
C THR A 394 38.97 4.16 26.01
N PRO A 395 39.82 4.10 27.06
CA PRO A 395 40.22 2.92 27.84
C PRO A 395 39.14 2.51 28.86
N ARG A 396 39.08 1.22 29.21
CA ARG A 396 38.14 0.71 30.24
C ARG A 396 38.56 0.97 31.68
N ARG A 397 39.78 1.49 31.89
CA ARG A 397 40.35 1.73 33.22
C ARG A 397 40.73 3.20 33.36
N VAL A 398 40.31 3.80 34.45
CA VAL A 398 40.63 5.19 34.81
C VAL A 398 41.32 5.19 36.16
N LYS A 399 42.42 5.93 36.26
CA LYS A 399 43.14 6.14 37.53
C LYS A 399 42.68 7.45 38.15
N VAL A 400 42.26 7.39 39.40
CA VAL A 400 41.85 8.55 40.20
C VAL A 400 42.87 8.74 41.31
N TYR A 401 43.47 9.92 41.37
CA TYR A 401 44.46 10.30 42.37
C TYR A 401 43.77 11.07 43.50
N ILE A 402 43.82 10.53 44.72
CA ILE A 402 43.10 11.07 45.87
C ILE A 402 44.08 11.43 46.99
N GLU A 403 44.00 12.68 47.43
CA GLU A 403 44.78 13.21 48.55
C GLU A 403 43.87 13.60 49.71
N GLU A 404 44.41 13.59 50.92
CA GLU A 404 43.73 14.05 52.13
C GLU A 404 43.88 15.58 52.24
N ILE A 405 42.81 16.27 52.59
CA ILE A 405 42.83 17.71 52.81
C ILE A 405 43.51 17.94 54.17
N PRO A 406 44.69 18.59 54.23
CA PRO A 406 45.35 18.84 55.51
C PRO A 406 44.48 19.71 56.41
N ASP A 407 44.27 19.26 57.64
CA ASP A 407 43.42 19.91 58.63
C ASP A 407 44.04 21.28 59.03
N VAL A 408 43.44 22.39 58.62
CA VAL A 408 43.91 23.76 58.92
C VAL A 408 43.45 24.20 60.33
N LYS A 409 43.42 23.28 61.29
CA LYS A 409 43.13 23.57 62.71
C LYS A 409 44.17 22.95 63.65
N ALA A 410 45.44 23.34 63.48
CA ALA A 410 46.47 23.17 64.51
C ALA A 410 47.67 24.10 64.27
N LYS A 411 47.46 25.42 64.15
CA LYS A 411 48.54 26.43 64.28
C LYS A 411 47.94 27.80 64.59
N GLY A 412 47.47 27.96 65.81
CA GLY A 412 46.82 29.19 66.24
C GLY A 412 46.68 29.30 67.75
N GLU A 413 47.70 28.90 68.52
CA GLU A 413 47.76 29.16 69.96
C GLU A 413 49.20 29.07 70.44
N THR A 414 49.94 30.18 70.35
CA THR A 414 50.99 30.60 71.29
C THR A 414 51.67 31.86 70.77
N HIS A 415 51.19 33.03 71.21
CA HIS A 415 52.00 34.14 71.72
C HIS A 415 51.11 35.38 71.92
N LEU A 416 50.52 35.48 73.10
CA LEU A 416 50.11 36.76 73.69
C LEU A 416 50.37 36.65 75.19
N LYS A 417 51.62 36.95 75.58
CA LYS A 417 51.96 37.31 76.96
C LYS A 417 52.40 38.77 76.97
N SER A 418 51.62 39.55 77.72
CA SER A 418 52.02 40.72 78.50
C SER A 418 52.72 41.88 77.78
N LYS A 419 51.96 42.96 77.54
CA LYS A 419 52.35 44.29 78.02
C LYS A 419 51.12 44.97 78.62
N GLY A 420 51.12 45.08 79.95
CA GLY A 420 50.32 46.06 80.67
C GLY A 420 51.06 47.41 80.73
N ILE A 421 50.27 48.43 81.08
CA ILE A 421 50.53 49.75 81.73
C ILE A 421 49.37 50.63 81.23
N ILE A 422 48.27 50.78 81.97
CA ILE A 422 48.00 51.65 83.14
C ILE A 422 48.02 53.15 82.78
N GLN A 423 46.84 53.75 83.01
CA GLN A 423 46.46 55.16 83.15
C GLN A 423 46.46 56.07 81.92
#